data_AF-A0A1V5WYP4-F1
#
_entry.id   AF-A0A1V5WYP4-F1
#
_cell.length_a   1.000
_cell.length_b   1.000
_cell.length_c   1.000
_cell.angle_alpha   90.00
_cell.angle_beta   90.00
_cell.angle_gamma   90.00
#
_symmetry.space_group_name_H-M   'P 1'
#
loop_
_entity.id
_entity.type
_entity.pdbx_description
1 polymer ?
#
loop_
_entity_poly.entity_id
_entity_poly.type
_entity_poly.pdbx_seq_one_letter_code
_entity_poly.pdbx_strand_id
1 'polypeptide(L)'
;MALLFLRRSHDPDSVVGPLTPDQVWEASPSEDDCLSLRESGPFVPVGVGLNYDDRLREVMLEAFPNPRAYRYARKRLALYLCLVPILLWTLMDGQMLFAGRDGAMAALMMDVLSVVWVAVDLGRPVPRHPHLMAAAFGCASMRWIQFACMRCGDASGLWMLAFALLAAVGALWMLWAAPSPRAMADHIRAALAIPPPTVLPSRSTPGFFRTIVFSVSAAGLLPVILWLMRDQAWSLQMQLIVFAAFSLLVPYAGRVYVGREPPIHRDVWVGAFGGSVACFRSTPRVKVQALAKAAMVGITCLILSFSLVRGCQGGVEAVASAQQCVAAEPSALHRLLDEQRVETSTSVPSKEMKWLLLTGLMVPAAEELVYRGLVQHALRRRLKRRWAIGVSALLFGVAHVVVFPMSVYQTVLLGLSFGIAYERGGILASLWAHMLWNLWLSI
;
A
#
# COMPACT_ATOMS: atom_id res chain seq x y z
N MET A 1 4.99 -30.04 20.41
CA MET A 1 4.97 -28.84 19.56
C MET A 1 6.32 -28.18 19.68
N ALA A 2 7.29 -28.55 18.82
CA ALA A 2 8.65 -28.04 18.93
C ALA A 2 8.68 -26.59 18.41
N LEU A 3 9.02 -25.66 19.29
CA LEU A 3 9.31 -24.28 18.91
C LEU A 3 10.73 -24.24 18.36
N LEU A 4 10.87 -24.19 17.04
CA LEU A 4 12.16 -24.03 16.38
C LEU A 4 12.61 -22.56 16.52
N PHE A 5 13.77 -22.28 17.10
CA PHE A 5 14.38 -20.95 16.97
C PHE A 5 15.83 -21.04 16.48
N LEU A 6 16.26 -20.06 15.69
CA LEU A 6 17.59 -20.04 15.07
C LEU A 6 18.61 -19.39 16.00
N ARG A 7 19.86 -19.90 16.03
CA ARG A 7 21.03 -19.33 16.74
C ARG A 7 22.03 -18.74 15.73
N ARG A 8 22.51 -17.51 15.96
CA ARG A 8 23.60 -16.83 15.24
C ARG A 8 24.71 -16.64 16.27
N SER A 9 25.84 -17.31 16.10
CA SER A 9 26.95 -17.20 17.05
C SER A 9 27.61 -15.82 16.95
N HIS A 10 28.13 -15.34 18.08
CA HIS A 10 28.89 -14.10 18.20
C HIS A 10 30.38 -14.28 17.90
N ASP A 11 30.79 -15.50 17.51
CA ASP A 11 32.17 -15.86 17.24
C ASP A 11 32.38 -15.96 15.72
N PRO A 12 33.11 -15.01 15.10
CA PRO A 12 33.31 -14.96 13.65
C PRO A 12 34.08 -16.16 13.09
N ASP A 13 34.76 -16.94 13.95
CA ASP A 13 35.52 -18.13 13.53
C ASP A 13 34.73 -19.44 13.71
N SER A 14 33.54 -19.38 14.33
CA SER A 14 32.67 -20.55 14.48
C SER A 14 31.84 -20.80 13.21
N VAL A 15 32.34 -21.67 12.33
CA VAL A 15 31.58 -22.19 11.19
C VAL A 15 30.48 -23.12 11.71
N VAL A 16 29.31 -22.58 12.03
CA VAL A 16 28.13 -23.40 12.31
C VAL A 16 27.50 -23.79 10.98
N GLY A 17 27.72 -25.05 10.58
CA GLY A 17 27.09 -25.63 9.40
C GLY A 17 25.56 -25.71 9.54
N PRO A 18 24.82 -25.90 8.43
CA PRO A 18 23.37 -26.08 8.47
C PRO A 18 23.03 -27.30 9.35
N LEU A 19 22.14 -27.09 10.32
CA LEU A 19 21.62 -28.18 11.16
C LEU A 19 20.86 -29.18 10.26
N THR A 20 21.21 -30.46 10.34
CA THR A 20 20.44 -31.51 9.67
C THR A 20 19.11 -31.73 10.40
N PRO A 21 18.05 -32.23 9.73
CA PRO A 21 16.76 -32.51 10.35
C PRO A 21 16.87 -33.41 11.60
N ASP A 22 17.89 -34.27 11.65
CA ASP A 22 18.13 -35.24 12.71
C ASP A 22 18.67 -34.56 13.98
N GLN A 23 19.53 -33.53 13.81
CA GLN A 23 20.09 -32.74 14.91
C GLN A 23 19.05 -31.86 15.62
N VAL A 24 17.96 -31.52 14.93
CA VAL A 24 16.82 -30.81 15.52
C VAL A 24 16.03 -31.72 16.46
N TRP A 25 16.05 -33.04 16.24
CA TRP A 25 15.26 -34.00 17.00
C TRP A 25 15.98 -34.62 18.21
N GLU A 26 17.32 -34.66 18.21
CA GLU A 26 18.11 -35.24 19.32
C GLU A 26 18.34 -34.28 20.50
N ALA A 27 18.01 -32.99 20.36
CA ALA A 27 18.08 -32.04 21.46
C ALA A 27 16.93 -32.29 22.47
N SER A 28 17.21 -33.09 23.51
CA SER A 28 16.32 -33.24 24.66
C SER A 28 16.11 -31.88 25.34
N PRO A 29 14.87 -31.45 25.63
CA PRO A 29 14.62 -30.14 26.21
C PRO A 29 15.05 -30.15 27.67
N SER A 30 16.24 -29.61 27.96
CA SER A 30 16.58 -29.17 29.31
C SER A 30 15.79 -27.91 29.63
N GLU A 31 15.38 -27.71 30.89
CA GLU A 31 14.50 -26.60 31.32
C GLU A 31 15.07 -25.19 31.05
N ASP A 32 16.34 -25.08 30.64
CA ASP A 32 17.03 -23.83 30.34
C ASP A 32 17.14 -23.50 28.83
N ASP A 33 16.75 -24.41 27.93
CA ASP A 33 16.90 -24.21 26.47
C ASP A 33 15.67 -23.53 25.84
N CYS A 34 15.37 -22.32 26.30
CA CYS A 34 14.54 -21.37 25.55
C CYS A 34 15.33 -20.81 24.37
N LEU A 35 15.35 -21.59 23.28
CA LEU A 35 15.74 -21.19 21.94
C LEU A 35 15.25 -19.75 21.62
N SER A 36 16.16 -18.77 21.57
CA SER A 36 15.99 -17.44 20.95
C SER A 36 17.30 -16.65 21.00
N LEU A 37 17.62 -15.90 19.95
CA LEU A 37 18.80 -15.01 19.85
C LEU A 37 18.61 -13.62 20.48
N ARG A 38 17.58 -13.42 21.29
CA ARG A 38 17.39 -12.19 22.06
C ARG A 38 17.05 -12.57 23.49
N GLU A 39 17.84 -12.08 24.44
CA GLU A 39 17.61 -12.23 25.88
C GLU A 39 16.26 -11.65 26.33
N SER A 40 15.69 -10.72 25.56
CA SER A 40 14.34 -10.20 25.82
C SER A 40 13.67 -9.61 24.57
N GLY A 41 12.35 -9.76 24.52
CA GLY A 41 11.46 -9.21 23.50
C GLY A 41 10.31 -10.16 23.20
N PRO A 42 9.17 -9.71 22.64
CA PRO A 42 8.05 -10.60 22.38
C PRO A 42 8.45 -11.67 21.35
N PHE A 43 8.40 -12.94 21.76
CA PHE A 43 8.65 -14.09 20.89
C PHE A 43 7.40 -14.35 20.04
N VAL A 44 7.59 -14.49 18.72
CA VAL A 44 6.52 -14.84 17.79
C VAL A 44 6.82 -16.22 17.22
N PRO A 45 5.88 -17.19 17.25
CA PRO A 45 6.09 -18.51 16.67
C PRO A 45 6.51 -18.40 15.20
N VAL A 46 7.50 -19.18 14.75
CA VAL A 46 8.04 -19.11 13.38
C VAL A 46 6.92 -19.19 12.33
N GLY A 47 5.94 -20.08 12.51
CA GLY A 47 4.80 -20.20 11.60
C GLY A 47 4.01 -18.89 11.40
N VAL A 48 3.92 -18.07 12.46
CA VAL A 48 3.30 -16.74 12.45
C VAL A 48 4.28 -15.70 11.91
N GLY A 49 5.54 -15.71 12.38
CA GLY A 49 6.60 -14.80 11.96
C GLY A 49 6.84 -14.81 10.44
N LEU A 50 6.76 -15.99 9.81
CA LEU A 50 6.89 -16.16 8.37
C LEU A 50 5.88 -15.32 7.56
N ASN A 51 4.73 -14.94 8.13
CA ASN A 51 3.76 -14.09 7.44
C ASN A 51 4.14 -12.59 7.42
N TYR A 52 4.94 -12.14 8.39
CA TYR A 52 5.12 -10.70 8.67
C TYR A 52 6.57 -10.24 8.63
N ASP A 53 7.53 -11.16 8.71
CA ASP A 53 8.96 -10.87 8.70
C ASP A 53 9.58 -11.30 7.36
N ASP A 54 9.88 -10.31 6.53
CA ASP A 54 10.53 -10.49 5.24
C ASP A 54 11.95 -11.07 5.39
N ARG A 55 12.68 -10.62 6.42
CA ARG A 55 14.07 -11.04 6.67
C ARG A 55 14.09 -12.49 7.14
N LEU A 56 13.15 -12.90 7.98
CA LEU A 56 13.01 -14.30 8.39
C LEU A 56 12.81 -15.21 7.18
N ARG A 57 11.95 -14.82 6.23
CA ARG A 57 11.77 -15.59 4.99
C ARG A 57 13.02 -15.62 4.12
N GLU A 58 13.72 -14.50 3.99
CA GLU A 58 14.99 -14.42 3.24
C GLU A 58 16.04 -15.39 3.83
N VAL A 59 16.23 -15.39 5.16
CA VAL A 59 17.17 -16.29 5.85
C VAL A 59 16.75 -17.76 5.73
N MET A 60 15.46 -18.05 5.93
CA MET A 60 14.96 -19.43 5.84
C MET A 60 15.05 -20.01 4.42
N LEU A 61 15.10 -19.19 3.38
CA LEU A 61 15.28 -19.67 2.01
C LEU A 61 16.67 -20.21 1.72
N GLU A 62 17.68 -19.81 2.51
CA GLU A 62 19.03 -20.39 2.40
C GLU A 62 19.01 -21.85 2.85
N ALA A 63 18.27 -22.15 3.94
CA ALA A 63 18.10 -23.51 4.45
C ALA A 63 17.07 -24.33 3.66
N PHE A 64 16.00 -23.70 3.18
CA PHE A 64 14.88 -24.35 2.50
C PHE A 64 14.69 -23.76 1.09
N PRO A 65 15.54 -24.15 0.11
CA PRO A 65 15.54 -23.55 -1.21
C PRO A 65 14.19 -23.72 -1.91
N ASN A 66 13.75 -22.66 -2.60
CA ASN A 66 12.52 -22.65 -3.37
C ASN A 66 12.82 -22.49 -4.88
N PRO A 67 12.34 -23.38 -5.76
CA PRO A 67 12.63 -23.30 -7.20
C PRO A 67 12.15 -22.01 -7.88
N ARG A 68 11.09 -21.37 -7.38
CA ARG A 68 10.63 -20.06 -7.91
C ARG A 68 11.56 -18.93 -7.49
N ALA A 69 12.03 -18.94 -6.24
CA ALA A 69 13.03 -17.97 -5.77
C ALA A 69 14.34 -18.10 -6.58
N TYR A 70 14.79 -19.32 -6.85
CA TYR A 70 15.98 -19.55 -7.69
C TYR A 70 15.78 -19.07 -9.14
N ARG A 71 14.65 -19.39 -9.78
CA ARG A 71 14.31 -18.87 -11.11
C ARG A 71 14.27 -17.35 -11.13
N TYR A 72 13.77 -16.73 -10.06
CA TYR A 72 13.76 -15.30 -9.92
C TYR A 72 15.18 -14.72 -9.85
N ALA A 73 16.02 -15.26 -8.97
CA ALA A 73 17.40 -14.81 -8.83
C ALA A 73 18.19 -14.90 -10.15
N ARG A 74 18.00 -15.97 -10.94
CA ARG A 74 18.67 -16.16 -12.25
C ARG A 74 18.24 -15.15 -13.31
N LYS A 75 17.00 -14.66 -13.26
CA LYS A 75 16.45 -13.72 -14.24
C LYS A 75 16.44 -12.27 -13.75
N ARG A 76 16.85 -12.03 -12.50
CA ARG A 76 16.88 -10.71 -11.87
C ARG A 76 17.64 -9.67 -12.70
N LEU A 77 18.79 -10.01 -13.28
CA LEU A 77 19.55 -9.08 -14.11
C LEU A 77 18.76 -8.62 -15.35
N ALA A 78 17.99 -9.53 -15.98
CA ALA A 78 17.12 -9.18 -17.09
C ALA A 78 15.95 -8.29 -16.66
N LEU A 79 15.46 -8.42 -15.42
CA LEU A 79 14.43 -7.52 -14.89
C LEU A 79 14.93 -6.10 -14.64
N TYR A 80 16.23 -5.92 -14.37
CA TYR A 80 16.81 -4.57 -14.33
C TYR A 80 16.72 -3.86 -15.67
N LEU A 81 16.75 -4.58 -16.80
CA LEU A 81 16.48 -3.97 -18.11
C LEU A 81 15.05 -3.42 -18.19
N CYS A 82 14.09 -4.04 -17.49
CA CYS A 82 12.71 -3.53 -17.43
C CYS A 82 12.57 -2.23 -16.62
N LEU A 83 13.62 -1.75 -15.92
CA LEU A 83 13.63 -0.42 -15.31
C LEU A 83 13.94 0.70 -16.30
N VAL A 84 14.55 0.39 -17.46
CA VAL A 84 14.92 1.40 -18.46
C VAL A 84 13.71 2.27 -18.84
N PRO A 85 12.52 1.73 -19.13
CA PRO A 85 11.34 2.54 -19.39
C PRO A 85 10.97 3.51 -18.26
N ILE A 86 11.16 3.14 -16.99
CA ILE A 86 10.87 4.01 -15.83
C ILE A 86 11.95 5.10 -15.70
N LEU A 87 13.23 4.72 -15.85
CA LEU A 87 14.36 5.65 -15.84
C LEU A 87 14.26 6.71 -16.92
N LEU A 88 13.89 6.33 -18.14
CA LEU A 88 13.70 7.26 -19.25
C LEU A 88 12.56 8.25 -18.98
N TRP A 89 11.48 7.82 -18.32
CA TRP A 89 10.43 8.74 -17.84
C TRP A 89 10.97 9.74 -16.82
N THR A 90 11.77 9.27 -15.85
CA THR A 90 12.43 10.15 -14.88
C THR A 90 13.31 11.20 -15.57
N LEU A 91 14.07 10.82 -16.61
CA LEU A 91 14.88 11.75 -17.38
C LEU A 91 14.02 12.78 -18.12
N MET A 92 12.89 12.35 -18.69
CA MET A 92 11.97 13.24 -19.38
C MET A 92 11.30 14.25 -18.43
N ASP A 93 10.88 13.81 -17.25
CA ASP A 93 10.36 14.71 -16.21
C ASP A 93 11.44 15.70 -15.73
N GLY A 94 12.71 15.27 -15.71
CA GLY A 94 13.85 16.16 -15.48
C GLY A 94 13.98 17.24 -16.55
N GLN A 95 13.82 16.89 -17.83
CA GLN A 95 13.82 17.87 -18.93
C GLN A 95 12.63 18.84 -18.82
N MET A 96 11.45 18.36 -18.43
CA MET A 96 10.28 19.21 -18.19
C MET A 96 10.50 20.19 -17.04
N LEU A 97 11.20 19.77 -15.99
CA LEU A 97 11.60 20.63 -14.89
C LEU A 97 12.55 21.74 -15.36
N PHE A 98 13.58 21.40 -16.15
CA PHE A 98 14.48 22.40 -16.74
C PHE A 98 13.76 23.36 -17.70
N ALA A 99 12.71 22.90 -18.37
CA ALA A 99 11.85 23.73 -19.21
C ALA A 99 10.85 24.59 -18.42
N GLY A 100 10.88 24.57 -17.07
CA GLY A 100 10.02 25.38 -16.23
C GLY A 100 8.54 24.98 -16.26
N ARG A 101 8.23 23.71 -16.55
CA ARG A 101 6.84 23.22 -16.52
C ARG A 101 6.34 23.06 -15.10
N ASP A 102 5.15 23.60 -14.82
CA ASP A 102 4.49 23.46 -13.52
C ASP A 102 4.28 21.98 -13.16
N GLY A 103 4.51 21.64 -11.90
CA GLY A 103 4.37 20.26 -11.40
C GLY A 103 5.44 19.27 -11.88
N ALA A 104 6.39 19.66 -12.72
CA ALA A 104 7.45 18.76 -13.20
C ALA A 104 8.40 18.30 -12.09
N MET A 105 8.72 19.17 -11.13
CA MET A 105 9.52 18.80 -9.94
C MET A 105 8.84 17.66 -9.17
N ALA A 106 7.53 17.78 -9.03
CA ALA A 106 6.72 16.79 -8.36
C ALA A 106 6.75 15.47 -9.17
N ALA A 107 6.38 15.48 -10.44
CA ALA A 107 6.44 14.28 -11.28
C ALA A 107 7.82 13.57 -11.21
N LEU A 108 8.90 14.35 -11.33
CA LEU A 108 10.29 13.87 -11.21
C LEU A 108 10.56 13.19 -9.87
N MET A 109 10.20 13.80 -8.75
CA MET A 109 10.47 13.24 -7.42
C MET A 109 9.79 11.88 -7.25
N MET A 110 8.54 11.73 -7.70
CA MET A 110 7.81 10.46 -7.61
C MET A 110 8.39 9.41 -8.56
N ASP A 111 8.82 9.79 -9.75
CA ASP A 111 9.46 8.88 -10.69
C ASP A 111 10.82 8.41 -10.17
N VAL A 112 11.64 9.30 -9.58
CA VAL A 112 12.90 8.93 -8.88
C VAL A 112 12.61 7.95 -7.74
N LEU A 113 11.64 8.26 -6.86
CA LEU A 113 11.27 7.38 -5.76
C LEU A 113 10.81 6.01 -6.26
N SER A 114 10.04 5.98 -7.36
CA SER A 114 9.58 4.74 -8.00
C SER A 114 10.75 3.92 -8.53
N VAL A 115 11.69 4.53 -9.25
CA VAL A 115 12.91 3.87 -9.76
C VAL A 115 13.71 3.27 -8.61
N VAL A 116 14.02 4.08 -7.58
CA VAL A 116 14.80 3.64 -6.43
C VAL A 116 14.11 2.48 -5.73
N TRP A 117 12.80 2.61 -5.48
CA TRP A 117 12.02 1.57 -4.82
C TRP A 117 12.00 0.25 -5.60
N VAL A 118 11.73 0.29 -6.91
CA VAL A 118 11.75 -0.92 -7.77
C VAL A 118 13.17 -1.51 -7.82
N ALA A 119 14.20 -0.68 -7.96
CA ALA A 119 15.60 -1.13 -8.02
C ALA A 119 16.05 -1.82 -6.73
N VAL A 120 15.66 -1.27 -5.57
CA VAL A 120 15.94 -1.83 -4.25
C VAL A 120 15.20 -3.15 -4.04
N ASP A 121 13.92 -3.24 -4.41
CA ASP A 121 13.18 -4.51 -4.26
C ASP A 121 13.66 -5.58 -5.24
N LEU A 122 14.04 -5.20 -6.47
CA LEU A 122 14.68 -6.11 -7.43
C LEU A 122 15.98 -6.66 -6.86
N GLY A 123 16.80 -5.84 -6.20
CA GLY A 123 18.12 -6.21 -5.69
C GLY A 123 18.08 -7.27 -4.59
N ARG A 124 16.90 -7.58 -4.06
CA ARG A 124 16.71 -8.62 -3.05
C ARG A 124 16.82 -10.01 -3.67
N PRO A 125 17.18 -11.04 -2.89
CA PRO A 125 17.11 -12.43 -3.35
C PRO A 125 15.68 -12.82 -3.75
N VAL A 126 14.69 -12.25 -3.05
CA VAL A 126 13.27 -12.43 -3.33
C VAL A 126 12.55 -11.09 -3.16
N PRO A 127 11.67 -10.69 -4.11
CA PRO A 127 11.03 -9.39 -4.04
C PRO A 127 10.02 -9.40 -2.89
N ARG A 128 9.98 -8.34 -2.11
CA ARG A 128 9.01 -8.21 -1.00
C ARG A 128 7.63 -7.87 -1.54
N HIS A 129 7.57 -7.17 -2.66
CA HIS A 129 6.32 -6.61 -3.19
C HIS A 129 6.12 -6.89 -4.68
N PRO A 130 6.13 -8.17 -5.12
CA PRO A 130 6.13 -8.51 -6.55
C PRO A 130 4.91 -7.96 -7.30
N HIS A 131 3.73 -7.98 -6.68
CA HIS A 131 2.51 -7.43 -7.29
C HIS A 131 2.55 -5.90 -7.43
N LEU A 132 3.21 -5.19 -6.51
CA LEU A 132 3.33 -3.73 -6.60
C LEU A 132 4.34 -3.34 -7.68
N MET A 133 5.43 -4.10 -7.81
CA MET A 133 6.39 -3.92 -8.90
C MET A 133 5.75 -4.22 -10.26
N ALA A 134 4.94 -5.28 -10.35
CA ALA A 134 4.18 -5.56 -11.54
C ALA A 134 3.25 -4.41 -11.92
N ALA A 135 2.57 -3.80 -10.93
CA ALA A 135 1.74 -2.62 -11.16
C ALA A 135 2.59 -1.44 -11.65
N ALA A 136 3.74 -1.15 -11.02
CA ALA A 136 4.65 -0.09 -11.45
C ALA A 136 5.12 -0.26 -12.91
N PHE A 137 5.56 -1.47 -13.28
CA PHE A 137 5.91 -1.79 -14.66
C PHE A 137 4.73 -1.67 -15.63
N GLY A 138 3.56 -2.15 -15.24
CA GLY A 138 2.34 -2.02 -16.06
C GLY A 138 1.96 -0.55 -16.28
N CYS A 139 2.08 0.28 -15.24
CA CYS A 139 1.80 1.72 -15.33
C CYS A 139 2.83 2.44 -16.22
N ALA A 140 4.11 2.09 -16.11
CA ALA A 140 5.14 2.59 -17.01
C ALA A 140 4.87 2.19 -18.46
N SER A 141 4.41 0.95 -18.69
CA SER A 141 3.99 0.49 -20.02
C SER A 141 2.86 1.36 -20.58
N MET A 142 1.80 1.59 -19.81
CA MET A 142 0.67 2.43 -20.23
C MET A 142 1.08 3.87 -20.56
N ARG A 143 1.99 4.47 -19.78
CA ARG A 143 2.55 5.80 -20.09
C ARG A 143 3.30 5.81 -21.42
N TRP A 144 4.09 4.77 -21.73
CA TRP A 144 4.78 4.67 -23.02
C TRP A 144 3.83 4.44 -24.19
N ILE A 145 2.76 3.66 -24.00
CA ILE A 145 1.71 3.50 -25.01
C ILE A 145 1.05 4.84 -25.29
N GLN A 146 0.71 5.61 -24.25
CA GLN A 146 0.18 6.96 -24.39
C GLN A 146 1.10 7.84 -25.23
N PHE A 147 2.40 7.86 -24.89
CA PHE A 147 3.37 8.68 -25.60
C PHE A 147 3.48 8.27 -27.09
N ALA A 148 3.43 6.98 -27.39
CA ALA A 148 3.37 6.47 -28.75
C ALA A 148 2.11 6.92 -29.50
N CYS A 149 0.95 6.82 -28.85
CA CYS A 149 -0.34 7.20 -29.43
C CYS A 149 -0.43 8.70 -29.73
N MET A 150 0.19 9.57 -28.93
CA MET A 150 0.23 11.02 -29.18
C MET A 150 1.01 11.40 -30.45
N ARG A 151 1.72 10.46 -31.09
CA ARG A 151 2.54 10.70 -32.28
C ARG A 151 1.88 10.30 -33.61
N CYS A 152 0.63 9.82 -33.59
CA CYS A 152 -0.20 9.53 -34.77
C CYS A 152 0.54 8.95 -36.01
N GLY A 153 1.27 7.85 -35.83
CA GLY A 153 1.89 7.12 -36.95
C GLY A 153 3.29 7.59 -37.35
N ASP A 154 3.88 8.57 -36.65
CA ASP A 154 5.31 8.85 -36.76
C ASP A 154 6.14 7.59 -36.42
N ALA A 155 7.16 7.30 -37.23
CA ALA A 155 8.07 6.18 -37.05
C ALA A 155 8.75 6.19 -35.66
N SER A 156 8.91 7.37 -35.04
CA SER A 156 9.41 7.48 -33.67
C SER A 156 8.54 6.75 -32.63
N GLY A 157 7.24 6.54 -32.92
CA GLY A 157 6.31 5.78 -32.08
C GLY A 157 6.68 4.30 -31.93
N LEU A 158 7.39 3.70 -32.90
CA LEU A 158 7.81 2.29 -32.81
C LEU A 158 8.79 2.05 -31.65
N TRP A 159 9.72 2.99 -31.42
CA TRP A 159 10.65 2.90 -30.28
C TRP A 159 9.92 3.05 -28.94
N MET A 160 8.91 3.91 -28.88
CA MET A 160 8.07 4.08 -27.69
C MET A 160 7.29 2.80 -27.35
N LEU A 161 6.77 2.11 -28.37
CA LEU A 161 6.14 0.80 -28.22
C LEU A 161 7.13 -0.28 -27.75
N ALA A 162 8.40 -0.22 -28.16
CA ALA A 162 9.42 -1.13 -27.65
C ALA A 162 9.64 -0.96 -26.14
N PHE A 163 9.69 0.30 -25.63
CA PHE A 163 9.76 0.55 -24.19
C PHE A 163 8.49 0.13 -23.46
N ALA A 164 7.31 0.36 -24.05
CA ALA A 164 6.05 -0.13 -23.51
C ALA A 164 6.04 -1.66 -23.37
N LEU A 165 6.48 -2.37 -24.40
CA LEU A 165 6.57 -3.83 -24.41
C LEU A 165 7.56 -4.33 -23.36
N LEU A 166 8.73 -3.70 -23.26
CA LEU A 166 9.75 -4.06 -22.26
C LEU A 166 9.19 -3.94 -20.84
N ALA A 167 8.50 -2.84 -20.53
CA ALA A 167 7.82 -2.67 -19.24
C ALA A 167 6.69 -3.71 -19.04
N ALA A 168 5.87 -3.98 -20.05
CA ALA A 168 4.80 -4.99 -19.98
C ALA A 168 5.35 -6.40 -19.72
N VAL A 169 6.47 -6.77 -20.36
CA VAL A 169 7.17 -8.04 -20.11
C VAL A 169 7.65 -8.10 -18.66
N GLY A 170 8.22 -7.01 -18.13
CA GLY A 170 8.57 -6.92 -16.71
C GLY A 170 7.36 -7.15 -15.79
N ALA A 171 6.22 -6.51 -16.09
CA ALA A 171 4.99 -6.67 -15.32
C ALA A 171 4.48 -8.11 -15.33
N LEU A 172 4.33 -8.71 -16.51
CA LEU A 172 3.85 -10.09 -16.67
C LEU A 172 4.80 -11.09 -16.01
N TRP A 173 6.10 -10.88 -16.16
CA TRP A 173 7.10 -11.73 -15.53
C TRP A 173 7.01 -11.65 -14.00
N MET A 174 6.84 -10.46 -13.42
CA MET A 174 6.66 -10.30 -11.96
C MET A 174 5.39 -10.98 -11.44
N LEU A 175 4.31 -11.03 -12.23
CA LEU A 175 3.09 -11.75 -11.85
C LEU A 175 3.25 -13.27 -11.96
N TRP A 176 3.98 -13.75 -12.96
CA TRP A 176 4.06 -15.18 -13.27
C TRP A 176 5.19 -15.90 -12.52
N ALA A 177 6.39 -15.30 -12.47
CA ALA A 177 7.61 -15.97 -12.01
C ALA A 177 8.03 -15.56 -10.59
N ALA A 178 7.74 -14.35 -10.15
CA ALA A 178 8.17 -13.90 -8.83
C ALA A 178 7.40 -14.64 -7.72
N PRO A 179 8.08 -15.25 -6.75
CA PRO A 179 7.39 -15.91 -5.64
C PRO A 179 6.72 -14.86 -4.76
N SER A 180 5.46 -15.08 -4.41
CA SER A 180 4.78 -14.22 -3.44
C SER A 180 5.27 -14.51 -2.01
N PRO A 181 5.30 -13.51 -1.11
CA PRO A 181 5.62 -13.72 0.31
C PRO A 181 4.82 -14.84 0.97
N ARG A 182 3.55 -14.99 0.58
CA ARG A 182 2.67 -16.05 1.07
C ARG A 182 3.11 -17.42 0.54
N ALA A 183 3.40 -17.53 -0.74
CA ALA A 183 3.86 -18.79 -1.33
C ALA A 183 5.20 -19.25 -0.71
N MET A 184 6.09 -18.30 -0.38
CA MET A 184 7.32 -18.60 0.35
C MET A 184 7.03 -19.08 1.77
N ALA A 185 6.16 -18.38 2.50
CA ALA A 185 5.79 -18.77 3.86
C ALA A 185 5.14 -20.16 3.89
N ASP A 186 4.26 -20.45 2.94
CA ASP A 186 3.60 -21.75 2.81
C ASP A 186 4.61 -22.86 2.44
N HIS A 187 5.59 -22.58 1.56
CA HIS A 187 6.69 -23.49 1.23
C HIS A 187 7.56 -23.82 2.44
N ILE A 188 8.01 -22.79 3.18
CA ILE A 188 8.85 -22.98 4.37
C ILE A 188 8.08 -23.71 5.47
N ARG A 189 6.78 -23.40 5.66
CA ARG A 189 5.94 -24.14 6.63
C ARG A 189 5.81 -25.60 6.25
N ALA A 190 5.58 -25.90 4.97
CA ALA A 190 5.51 -27.28 4.50
C ALA A 190 6.83 -28.03 4.74
N ALA A 191 7.97 -27.40 4.46
CA ALA A 191 9.29 -27.97 4.72
C ALA A 191 9.55 -28.23 6.22
N LEU A 192 9.00 -27.38 7.10
CA LEU A 192 9.10 -27.52 8.55
C LEU A 192 7.97 -28.34 9.19
N ALA A 193 7.08 -28.95 8.39
CA ALA A 193 5.86 -29.62 8.87
C ALA A 193 5.00 -28.76 9.82
N ILE A 194 5.00 -27.44 9.64
CA ILE A 194 4.17 -26.51 10.41
C ILE A 194 2.79 -26.41 9.72
N PRO A 195 1.68 -26.70 10.42
CA PRO A 195 0.35 -26.58 9.83
C PRO A 195 0.09 -25.12 9.41
N PRO A 196 -0.67 -24.90 8.32
CA PRO A 196 -1.07 -23.55 7.95
C PRO A 196 -1.87 -22.92 9.09
N PRO A 197 -1.75 -21.60 9.33
CA PRO A 197 -2.49 -20.95 10.39
C PRO A 197 -3.99 -21.15 10.15
N THR A 198 -4.65 -21.88 11.03
CA THR A 198 -6.11 -22.07 11.06
C THR A 198 -6.75 -20.75 11.46
N VAL A 199 -6.93 -19.84 10.50
CA VAL A 199 -7.65 -18.59 10.72
C VAL A 199 -8.81 -18.52 9.74
N LEU A 200 -9.91 -19.17 10.11
CA LEU A 200 -11.23 -18.72 9.70
C LEU A 200 -11.95 -18.31 10.98
N PRO A 201 -12.37 -17.03 11.12
CA PRO A 201 -13.28 -16.67 12.20
C PRO A 201 -14.56 -17.51 12.05
N SER A 202 -15.14 -17.92 13.17
CA SER A 202 -16.43 -18.61 13.14
C SER A 202 -17.43 -17.71 12.41
N ARG A 203 -18.14 -18.27 11.42
CA ARG A 203 -19.09 -17.55 10.57
C ARG A 203 -20.35 -17.09 11.32
N SER A 204 -20.39 -17.15 12.64
CA SER A 204 -21.58 -16.93 13.44
C SER A 204 -21.38 -15.92 14.57
N THR A 205 -20.54 -14.91 14.40
CA THR A 205 -20.59 -13.74 15.31
C THR A 205 -21.93 -13.01 15.12
N PRO A 206 -22.82 -12.99 16.12
CA PRO A 206 -24.02 -12.18 16.09
C PRO A 206 -23.63 -10.70 15.89
N GLY A 207 -24.41 -9.95 15.12
CA GLY A 207 -24.19 -8.50 14.97
C GLY A 207 -23.33 -8.05 13.78
N PHE A 208 -22.81 -8.95 12.93
CA PHE A 208 -22.05 -8.55 11.73
C PHE A 208 -22.81 -7.55 10.83
N PHE A 209 -24.10 -7.81 10.56
CA PHE A 209 -24.91 -6.91 9.75
C PHE A 209 -25.04 -5.52 10.41
N ARG A 210 -25.22 -5.48 11.74
CA ARG A 210 -25.23 -4.22 12.50
C ARG A 210 -23.90 -3.49 12.39
N THR A 211 -22.78 -4.21 12.44
CA THR A 211 -21.44 -3.64 12.22
C THR A 211 -21.34 -3.00 10.84
N ILE A 212 -21.71 -3.73 9.78
CA ILE A 212 -21.61 -3.23 8.41
C ILE A 212 -22.53 -2.02 8.19
N VAL A 213 -23.79 -2.09 8.61
CA VAL A 213 -24.73 -0.97 8.49
C VAL A 213 -24.20 0.25 9.22
N PHE A 214 -23.71 0.09 10.46
CA PHE A 214 -23.09 1.19 11.20
C PHE A 214 -21.88 1.78 10.47
N SER A 215 -20.95 0.92 10.02
CA SER A 215 -19.73 1.36 9.32
C SER A 215 -20.03 2.10 8.02
N VAL A 216 -20.96 1.59 7.21
CA VAL A 216 -21.35 2.21 5.93
C VAL A 216 -22.10 3.51 6.17
N SER A 217 -22.99 3.55 7.17
CA SER A 217 -23.70 4.79 7.55
C SER A 217 -22.73 5.87 8.01
N ALA A 218 -21.75 5.51 8.85
CA ALA A 218 -20.67 6.39 9.26
C ALA A 218 -19.86 6.93 8.07
N ALA A 219 -19.49 6.04 7.13
CA ALA A 219 -18.77 6.44 5.92
C ALA A 219 -19.57 7.41 5.04
N GLY A 220 -20.87 7.17 4.86
CA GLY A 220 -21.74 8.05 4.07
C GLY A 220 -22.07 9.38 4.76
N LEU A 221 -22.11 9.41 6.09
CA LEU A 221 -22.42 10.62 6.85
C LEU A 221 -21.29 11.65 6.82
N LEU A 222 -20.03 11.21 6.80
CA LEU A 222 -18.85 12.08 6.78
C LEU A 222 -18.86 13.13 5.62
N PRO A 223 -18.99 12.74 4.35
CA PRO A 223 -19.04 13.69 3.23
C PRO A 223 -20.31 14.57 3.27
N VAL A 224 -21.44 14.05 3.76
CA VAL A 224 -22.68 14.83 3.90
C VAL A 224 -22.52 15.95 4.92
N ILE A 225 -21.89 15.67 6.06
CA ILE A 225 -21.58 16.70 7.07
C ILE A 225 -20.65 17.76 6.48
N LEU A 226 -19.61 17.38 5.74
CA LEU A 226 -18.71 18.34 5.09
C LEU A 226 -19.44 19.22 4.08
N TRP A 227 -20.29 18.61 3.25
CA TRP A 227 -21.09 19.33 2.26
C TRP A 227 -22.00 20.36 2.93
N LEU A 228 -22.74 19.95 3.97
CA LEU A 228 -23.62 20.85 4.75
C LEU A 228 -22.84 22.01 5.39
N MET A 229 -21.68 21.73 6.00
CA MET A 229 -20.87 22.79 6.61
C MET A 229 -20.36 23.79 5.58
N ARG A 230 -20.00 23.33 4.37
CA ARG A 230 -19.55 24.21 3.28
C ARG A 230 -20.69 25.04 2.71
N ASP A 231 -21.85 24.42 2.49
CA ASP A 231 -23.07 25.10 2.02
C ASP A 231 -23.50 26.23 2.98
N GLN A 232 -23.39 25.98 4.28
CA GLN A 232 -23.69 26.96 5.33
C GLN A 232 -22.52 27.91 5.64
N ALA A 233 -21.47 27.90 4.82
CA ALA A 233 -20.27 28.74 4.97
C ALA A 233 -19.63 28.70 6.38
N TRP A 234 -19.64 27.54 7.04
CA TRP A 234 -19.03 27.39 8.35
C TRP A 234 -17.53 27.68 8.27
N SER A 235 -17.00 28.34 9.30
CA SER A 235 -15.57 28.63 9.37
C SER A 235 -14.73 27.36 9.38
N LEU A 236 -13.50 27.45 8.88
CA LEU A 236 -12.56 26.34 8.82
C LEU A 236 -12.34 25.68 10.19
N GLN A 237 -12.31 26.50 11.25
CA GLN A 237 -12.15 26.04 12.63
C GLN A 237 -13.33 25.17 13.09
N MET A 238 -14.55 25.56 12.73
CA MET A 238 -15.74 24.75 13.03
C MET A 238 -15.72 23.43 12.27
N GLN A 239 -15.34 23.46 10.98
CA GLN A 239 -15.17 22.24 10.18
C GLN A 239 -14.14 21.30 10.83
N LEU A 240 -13.00 21.82 11.27
CA LEU A 240 -11.97 21.07 11.99
C LEU A 240 -12.49 20.42 13.27
N ILE A 241 -13.20 21.18 14.10
CA ILE A 241 -13.77 20.68 15.37
C ILE A 241 -14.76 19.55 15.10
N VAL A 242 -15.64 19.72 14.12
CA VAL A 242 -16.64 18.69 13.76
C VAL A 242 -15.97 17.43 13.23
N PHE A 243 -14.96 17.55 12.36
CA PHE A 243 -14.22 16.40 11.84
C PHE A 243 -13.46 15.66 12.93
N ALA A 244 -12.78 16.40 13.81
CA ALA A 244 -12.10 15.83 14.97
C ALA A 244 -13.10 15.10 15.88
N ALA A 245 -14.22 15.74 16.21
CA ALA A 245 -15.27 15.13 17.01
C ALA A 245 -15.84 13.86 16.35
N PHE A 246 -16.14 13.92 15.05
CA PHE A 246 -16.65 12.79 14.28
C PHE A 246 -15.67 11.60 14.31
N SER A 247 -14.39 11.86 14.03
CA SER A 247 -13.34 10.84 14.01
C SER A 247 -13.10 10.16 15.36
N LEU A 248 -13.41 10.83 16.48
CA LEU A 248 -13.30 10.29 17.83
C LEU A 248 -14.59 9.58 18.27
N LEU A 249 -15.74 10.22 18.06
CA LEU A 249 -17.04 9.79 18.56
C LEU A 249 -17.61 8.62 17.78
N VAL A 250 -17.46 8.60 16.45
CA VAL A 250 -18.06 7.54 15.61
C VAL A 250 -17.41 6.18 15.85
N PRO A 251 -16.07 6.04 15.85
CA PRO A 251 -15.45 4.77 16.24
C PRO A 251 -15.78 4.37 17.67
N TYR A 252 -15.92 5.33 18.60
CA TYR A 252 -16.35 5.05 19.97
C TYR A 252 -17.79 4.52 20.02
N ALA A 253 -18.74 5.19 19.37
CA ALA A 253 -20.14 4.78 19.29
C ALA A 253 -20.28 3.41 18.63
N GLY A 254 -19.50 3.13 17.58
CA GLY A 254 -19.47 1.81 16.94
C GLY A 254 -19.08 0.69 17.90
N ARG A 255 -18.09 0.93 18.77
CA ARG A 255 -17.70 -0.04 19.82
C ARG A 255 -18.80 -0.29 20.85
N VAL A 256 -19.57 0.75 21.19
CA VAL A 256 -20.66 0.66 22.16
C VAL A 256 -21.88 -0.04 21.55
N TYR A 257 -22.29 0.40 20.35
CA TYR A 257 -23.55 0.00 19.72
C TYR A 257 -23.50 -1.39 19.08
N VAL A 258 -22.35 -1.79 18.54
CA VAL A 258 -22.20 -3.08 17.84
C VAL A 258 -21.88 -4.23 18.80
N GLY A 259 -21.58 -3.92 20.07
CA GLY A 259 -21.20 -4.89 21.10
C GLY A 259 -19.68 -5.03 21.22
N ARG A 260 -19.22 -5.22 22.46
CA ARG A 260 -17.80 -5.35 22.81
C ARG A 260 -17.21 -6.63 22.21
N GLU A 261 -16.28 -6.47 21.27
CA GLU A 261 -15.21 -7.45 21.04
C GLU A 261 -13.86 -6.73 21.07
N PRO A 262 -12.79 -7.43 21.51
CA PRO A 262 -11.57 -6.83 22.05
C PRO A 262 -10.87 -5.95 21.03
N PRO A 263 -10.06 -4.99 21.51
CA PRO A 263 -9.60 -3.87 20.71
C PRO A 263 -8.89 -4.34 19.44
N ILE A 264 -9.14 -3.60 18.35
CA ILE A 264 -8.14 -3.30 17.32
C ILE A 264 -6.80 -3.26 18.03
N HIS A 265 -5.87 -4.19 17.73
CA HIS A 265 -4.55 -4.32 18.37
C HIS A 265 -4.17 -3.05 19.14
N ARG A 266 -4.28 -3.11 20.47
CA ARG A 266 -4.12 -1.98 21.41
C ARG A 266 -2.84 -1.18 21.15
N ASP A 267 -1.87 -1.81 20.50
CA ASP A 267 -0.55 -1.32 20.14
C ASP A 267 -0.57 -0.10 19.20
N VAL A 268 -1.62 0.08 18.38
CA VAL A 268 -1.59 1.12 17.33
C VAL A 268 -2.29 2.42 17.75
N TRP A 269 -3.39 2.35 18.52
CA TRP A 269 -4.15 3.53 18.93
C TRP A 269 -3.60 4.20 20.19
N VAL A 270 -3.15 3.41 21.19
CA VAL A 270 -2.70 3.95 22.48
C VAL A 270 -1.30 4.57 22.40
N GLY A 271 -0.49 4.15 21.42
CA GLY A 271 0.85 4.69 21.22
C GLY A 271 0.91 6.08 20.58
N ALA A 272 -0.12 6.47 19.83
CA ALA A 272 -0.06 7.67 18.99
C ALA A 272 -0.57 8.95 19.69
N PHE A 273 -1.59 8.87 20.56
CA PHE A 273 -2.21 10.07 21.15
C PHE A 273 -2.60 9.98 22.64
N GLY A 274 -2.08 8.98 23.37
CA GLY A 274 -2.20 8.92 24.83
C GLY A 274 -3.38 8.12 25.36
N GLY A 275 -3.13 7.39 26.47
CA GLY A 275 -4.17 6.86 27.34
C GLY A 275 -4.33 5.33 27.37
N SER A 276 -3.38 4.61 27.99
CA SER A 276 -3.63 3.53 28.98
C SER A 276 -2.32 2.83 29.35
N VAL A 277 -1.87 3.05 30.59
CA VAL A 277 -0.51 2.84 31.13
C VAL A 277 -0.18 1.37 31.51
N ALA A 278 -1.10 0.41 31.39
CA ALA A 278 -0.97 -0.79 32.21
C ALA A 278 -0.20 -2.00 31.63
N CYS A 279 0.09 -2.13 30.33
CA CYS A 279 0.76 -3.36 29.85
C CYS A 279 1.57 -3.22 28.54
N PHE A 280 2.24 -2.09 28.32
CA PHE A 280 3.24 -2.01 27.24
C PHE A 280 4.35 -1.02 27.60
N ARG A 281 5.28 -1.47 28.44
CA ARG A 281 6.63 -0.88 28.54
C ARG A 281 7.43 -1.24 27.29
N SER A 282 6.95 -0.87 26.10
CA SER A 282 7.82 -0.89 24.92
C SER A 282 8.85 0.21 25.10
N THR A 283 10.13 -0.16 24.97
CA THR A 283 11.21 0.83 25.00
C THR A 283 11.00 1.85 23.87
N PRO A 284 11.46 3.11 24.02
CA PRO A 284 11.35 4.14 22.99
C PRO A 284 11.81 3.65 21.61
N ARG A 285 12.84 2.80 21.58
CA ARG A 285 13.38 2.17 20.36
C ARG A 285 12.32 1.35 19.59
N VAL A 286 11.49 0.57 20.27
CA VAL A 286 10.45 -0.25 19.62
C VAL A 286 9.37 0.62 18.99
N LYS A 287 8.99 1.73 19.64
CA LYS A 287 8.02 2.68 19.10
C LYS A 287 8.55 3.39 17.84
N VAL A 288 9.80 3.84 17.87
CA VAL A 288 10.46 4.47 16.70
C VAL A 288 10.53 3.49 15.53
N GLN A 289 10.88 2.23 15.78
CA GLN A 289 10.92 1.20 14.72
C GLN A 289 9.54 0.93 14.12
N ALA A 290 8.49 0.86 14.94
CA ALA A 290 7.12 0.68 14.45
C ALA A 290 6.64 1.88 13.61
N LEU A 291 6.93 3.11 14.06
CA LEU A 291 6.62 4.33 13.32
C LEU A 291 7.37 4.39 11.99
N ALA A 292 8.68 4.10 12.00
CA ALA A 292 9.50 4.07 10.80
C ALA A 292 9.00 3.00 9.81
N LYS A 293 8.62 1.80 10.30
CA LYS A 293 8.02 0.76 9.46
C LYS A 293 6.70 1.24 8.84
N ALA A 294 5.81 1.85 9.64
CA ALA A 294 4.55 2.38 9.14
C ALA A 294 4.76 3.48 8.10
N ALA A 295 5.68 4.40 8.33
CA ALA A 295 6.05 5.46 7.38
C ALA A 295 6.61 4.87 6.07
N MET A 296 7.52 3.89 6.14
CA MET A 296 8.06 3.22 4.95
C MET A 296 6.99 2.48 4.15
N VAL A 297 6.05 1.80 4.82
CA VAL A 297 4.89 1.18 4.16
C VAL A 297 4.00 2.26 3.55
N GLY A 298 3.77 3.36 4.25
CA GLY A 298 3.00 4.51 3.77
C GLY A 298 3.60 5.11 2.50
N ILE A 299 4.91 5.39 2.49
CA ILE A 299 5.66 5.89 1.31
C ILE A 299 5.58 4.88 0.16
N THR A 300 5.76 3.59 0.44
CA THR A 300 5.63 2.54 -0.59
C THR A 300 4.23 2.54 -1.22
N CYS A 301 3.19 2.74 -0.40
CA CYS A 301 1.81 2.79 -0.89
C CYS A 301 1.48 4.12 -1.56
N LEU A 302 2.15 5.23 -1.21
CA LEU A 302 2.10 6.49 -1.95
C LEU A 302 2.66 6.34 -3.36
N ILE A 303 3.84 5.71 -3.50
CA ILE A 303 4.44 5.39 -4.79
C ILE A 303 3.49 4.53 -5.63
N LEU A 304 2.85 3.54 -5.00
CA LEU A 304 1.82 2.72 -5.65
C LEU A 304 0.62 3.54 -6.10
N SER A 305 0.07 4.41 -5.24
CA SER A 305 -1.02 5.32 -5.58
C SER A 305 -0.70 6.14 -6.81
N PHE A 306 0.47 6.78 -6.82
CA PHE A 306 0.91 7.60 -7.95
C PHE A 306 1.06 6.77 -9.22
N SER A 307 1.70 5.60 -9.11
CA SER A 307 1.87 4.68 -10.25
C SER A 307 0.51 4.28 -10.83
N LEU A 308 -0.43 3.83 -9.99
CA LEU A 308 -1.76 3.39 -10.42
C LEU A 308 -2.56 4.51 -11.07
N VAL A 309 -2.60 5.70 -10.44
CA VAL A 309 -3.34 6.85 -10.97
C VAL A 309 -2.75 7.29 -12.32
N ARG A 310 -1.42 7.49 -12.40
CA ARG A 310 -0.74 7.89 -13.64
C ARG A 310 -0.83 6.83 -14.73
N GLY A 311 -0.71 5.55 -14.37
CA GLY A 311 -0.81 4.45 -15.32
C GLY A 311 -2.22 4.30 -15.89
N CYS A 312 -3.24 4.41 -15.05
CA CYS A 312 -4.64 4.37 -15.47
C CYS A 312 -4.97 5.58 -16.34
N GLN A 313 -4.59 6.80 -15.90
CA GLN A 313 -4.77 8.01 -16.69
C GLN A 313 -4.08 7.91 -18.05
N GLY A 314 -2.82 7.46 -18.08
CA GLY A 314 -2.08 7.27 -19.32
C GLY A 314 -2.73 6.26 -20.25
N GLY A 315 -3.30 5.18 -19.71
CA GLY A 315 -4.07 4.21 -20.51
C GLY A 315 -5.32 4.84 -21.15
N VAL A 316 -6.08 5.65 -20.41
CA VAL A 316 -7.26 6.35 -20.95
C VAL A 316 -6.86 7.39 -21.99
N GLU A 317 -5.82 8.18 -21.70
CA GLU A 317 -5.27 9.17 -22.63
C GLU A 317 -4.72 8.51 -23.91
N ALA A 318 -4.10 7.33 -23.79
CA ALA A 318 -3.63 6.56 -24.94
C ALA A 318 -4.78 6.16 -25.86
N VAL A 319 -5.89 5.67 -25.30
CA VAL A 319 -7.09 5.31 -26.08
C VAL A 319 -7.67 6.55 -26.75
N ALA A 320 -7.77 7.67 -26.04
CA ALA A 320 -8.28 8.92 -26.60
C ALA A 320 -7.41 9.43 -27.76
N SER A 321 -6.08 9.44 -27.59
CA SER A 321 -5.15 9.83 -28.64
C SER A 321 -5.18 8.88 -29.82
N ALA A 322 -5.24 7.56 -29.59
CA ALA A 322 -5.36 6.58 -30.68
C ALA A 322 -6.64 6.78 -31.49
N GLN A 323 -7.77 7.07 -30.83
CA GLN A 323 -9.02 7.41 -31.50
C GLN A 323 -8.89 8.68 -32.35
N GLN A 324 -8.23 9.72 -31.84
CA GLN A 324 -8.01 10.98 -32.57
C GLN A 324 -7.09 10.82 -33.78
N CYS A 325 -6.14 9.88 -33.75
CA CYS A 325 -5.33 9.59 -34.93
C CYS A 325 -6.12 8.89 -36.05
N VAL A 326 -7.22 8.21 -35.71
CA VAL A 326 -8.08 7.49 -36.66
C VAL A 326 -9.29 8.33 -37.09
N ALA A 327 -9.86 9.11 -36.17
CA ALA A 327 -11.02 9.95 -36.39
C ALA A 327 -10.63 11.42 -36.44
N ALA A 328 -11.11 12.17 -37.44
CA ALA A 328 -10.80 13.59 -37.60
C ALA A 328 -11.37 14.50 -36.48
N GLU A 329 -12.34 14.00 -35.70
CA GLU A 329 -13.05 14.76 -34.67
C GLU A 329 -12.67 14.30 -33.25
N PRO A 330 -12.61 15.20 -32.25
CA PRO A 330 -12.30 14.85 -30.87
C PRO A 330 -13.36 13.89 -30.29
N SER A 331 -12.88 12.75 -29.80
CA SER A 331 -13.76 11.71 -29.25
C SER A 331 -14.44 12.21 -27.96
N ALA A 332 -15.60 11.61 -27.62
CA ALA A 332 -16.27 11.88 -26.34
C ALA A 332 -15.34 11.63 -25.13
N LEU A 333 -14.39 10.69 -25.26
CA LEU A 333 -13.40 10.39 -24.24
C LEU A 333 -12.43 11.56 -24.03
N HIS A 334 -12.01 12.25 -25.09
CA HIS A 334 -11.14 13.42 -24.99
C HIS A 334 -11.82 14.56 -24.23
N ARG A 335 -13.11 14.81 -24.51
CA ARG A 335 -13.91 15.82 -23.79
C ARG A 335 -14.01 15.50 -22.29
N LEU A 336 -14.26 14.24 -21.93
CA LEU A 336 -14.28 13.81 -20.53
C LEU A 336 -12.93 14.01 -19.83
N LEU A 337 -11.81 13.76 -20.53
CA LEU A 337 -10.47 14.00 -20.00
C LEU A 337 -10.18 15.48 -19.78
N ASP A 338 -10.65 16.35 -20.68
CA ASP A 338 -10.50 17.80 -20.54
C ASP A 338 -11.33 18.32 -19.35
N GLU A 339 -12.58 17.87 -19.21
CA GLU A 339 -13.42 18.15 -18.04
C GLU A 339 -12.74 17.69 -16.75
N GLN A 340 -12.14 16.50 -16.76
CA GLN A 340 -11.39 15.98 -15.63
C GLN A 340 -10.16 16.86 -15.28
N ARG A 341 -9.42 17.34 -16.28
CA ARG A 341 -8.26 18.22 -16.08
C ARG A 341 -8.67 19.55 -15.46
N VAL A 342 -9.80 20.11 -15.90
CA VAL A 342 -10.37 21.35 -15.34
C VAL A 342 -10.85 21.14 -13.90
N GLU A 343 -11.54 20.04 -13.62
CA GLU A 343 -11.94 19.65 -12.25
C GLU A 343 -10.70 19.57 -11.34
N THR A 344 -9.66 18.85 -11.79
CA THR A 344 -8.45 18.65 -10.99
C THR A 344 -7.73 19.97 -10.73
N SER A 345 -7.55 20.81 -11.75
CA SER A 345 -6.81 22.07 -11.61
C SER A 345 -7.51 23.10 -10.71
N THR A 346 -8.85 23.10 -10.70
CA THR A 346 -9.66 23.99 -9.85
C THR A 346 -9.81 23.50 -8.42
N SER A 347 -9.62 22.19 -8.19
CA SER A 347 -9.76 21.55 -6.87
C SER A 347 -8.51 21.62 -5.98
N VAL A 348 -7.37 22.11 -6.50
CA VAL A 348 -6.12 22.20 -5.74
C VAL A 348 -6.28 23.16 -4.55
N PRO A 349 -6.04 22.70 -3.30
CA PRO A 349 -6.18 23.56 -2.13
C PRO A 349 -5.27 24.79 -2.23
N SER A 350 -5.73 25.94 -1.73
CA SER A 350 -4.87 27.12 -1.60
C SER A 350 -3.63 26.77 -0.77
N LYS A 351 -2.47 27.34 -1.12
CA LYS A 351 -1.19 27.15 -0.39
C LYS A 351 -1.18 27.74 1.02
N GLU A 352 -2.31 28.23 1.51
CA GLU A 352 -2.44 28.72 2.88
C GLU A 352 -2.27 27.58 3.88
N MET A 353 -1.41 27.80 4.88
CA MET A 353 -1.09 26.81 5.92
C MET A 353 -2.33 26.20 6.60
N LYS A 354 -3.38 27.00 6.81
CA LYS A 354 -4.62 26.54 7.45
C LYS A 354 -5.34 25.47 6.61
N TRP A 355 -5.38 25.66 5.29
CA TRP A 355 -5.96 24.69 4.37
C TRP A 355 -5.12 23.43 4.32
N LEU A 356 -3.79 23.55 4.26
CA LEU A 356 -2.87 22.41 4.32
C LEU A 356 -3.05 21.56 5.59
N LEU A 357 -3.22 22.19 6.75
CA LEU A 357 -3.46 21.47 8.01
C LEU A 357 -4.81 20.75 8.01
N LEU A 358 -5.86 21.36 7.45
CA LEU A 358 -7.16 20.70 7.35
C LEU A 358 -7.13 19.55 6.35
N THR A 359 -6.84 19.84 5.08
CA THR A 359 -6.97 18.88 3.97
C THR A 359 -5.80 17.91 3.90
N GLY A 360 -4.61 18.30 4.34
CA GLY A 360 -3.41 17.46 4.31
C GLY A 360 -3.24 16.55 5.52
N LEU A 361 -3.86 16.88 6.66
CA LEU A 361 -3.64 16.16 7.93
C LEU A 361 -4.95 15.72 8.60
N MET A 362 -5.86 16.64 8.90
CA MET A 362 -7.03 16.33 9.73
C MET A 362 -8.12 15.55 8.99
N VAL A 363 -8.45 15.93 7.76
CA VAL A 363 -9.43 15.21 6.93
C VAL A 363 -8.95 13.78 6.62
N PRO A 364 -7.72 13.56 6.12
CA PRO A 364 -7.18 12.21 5.93
C PRO A 364 -7.21 11.35 7.19
N ALA A 365 -6.94 11.94 8.37
CA ALA A 365 -7.02 11.23 9.64
C ALA A 365 -8.45 10.73 9.92
N ALA A 366 -9.44 11.59 9.79
CA ALA A 366 -10.83 11.21 9.98
C ALA A 366 -11.28 10.14 8.98
N GLU A 367 -10.95 10.33 7.70
CA GLU A 367 -11.31 9.40 6.64
C GLU A 367 -10.68 8.02 6.86
N GLU A 368 -9.38 7.94 7.14
CA GLU A 368 -8.73 6.65 7.35
C GLU A 368 -9.28 5.92 8.58
N LEU A 369 -9.60 6.64 9.66
CA LEU A 369 -10.25 6.04 10.83
C LEU A 369 -11.61 5.42 10.50
N VAL A 370 -12.40 6.06 9.64
CA VAL A 370 -13.71 5.57 9.23
C VAL A 370 -13.56 4.45 8.19
N TYR A 371 -12.89 4.69 7.07
CA TYR A 371 -12.84 3.75 5.97
C TYR A 371 -11.97 2.52 6.26
N ARG A 372 -10.88 2.66 7.03
CA ARG A 372 -9.93 1.57 7.30
C ARG A 372 -10.11 1.02 8.70
N GLY A 373 -10.20 1.93 9.68
CA GLY A 373 -10.44 1.56 11.07
C GLY A 373 -11.81 0.92 11.32
N LEU A 374 -12.86 1.33 10.60
CA LEU A 374 -14.22 0.87 10.81
C LEU A 374 -14.78 0.04 9.64
N VAL A 375 -14.81 0.56 8.41
CA VAL A 375 -15.40 -0.14 7.24
C VAL A 375 -14.57 -1.35 6.82
N GLN A 376 -13.31 -1.15 6.44
CA GLN A 376 -12.45 -2.25 5.98
C GLN A 376 -12.26 -3.28 7.10
N HIS A 377 -12.02 -2.83 8.33
CA HIS A 377 -11.90 -3.72 9.48
C HIS A 377 -13.15 -4.59 9.67
N ALA A 378 -14.36 -4.01 9.60
CA ALA A 378 -15.61 -4.77 9.68
C ALA A 378 -15.74 -5.78 8.54
N LEU A 379 -15.44 -5.37 7.30
CA LEU A 379 -15.47 -6.25 6.12
C LEU A 379 -14.49 -7.41 6.26
N ARG A 380 -13.28 -7.19 6.81
CA ARG A 380 -12.25 -8.23 6.99
C ARG A 380 -12.68 -9.38 7.90
N ARG A 381 -13.70 -9.18 8.75
CA ARG A 381 -14.25 -10.23 9.62
C ARG A 381 -14.97 -11.33 8.85
N ARG A 382 -15.50 -11.05 7.65
CA ARG A 382 -16.25 -12.02 6.84
C ARG A 382 -15.70 -12.19 5.43
N LEU A 383 -15.06 -11.16 4.88
CA LEU A 383 -14.51 -11.16 3.55
C LEU A 383 -13.00 -11.44 3.58
N LYS A 384 -12.54 -12.16 2.56
CA LYS A 384 -11.10 -12.30 2.29
C LYS A 384 -10.49 -10.91 2.08
N ARG A 385 -9.22 -10.75 2.47
CA ARG A 385 -8.46 -9.49 2.39
C ARG A 385 -8.74 -8.65 1.14
N ARG A 386 -8.60 -9.26 -0.05
CA ARG A 386 -8.79 -8.59 -1.34
C ARG A 386 -10.17 -7.93 -1.50
N TRP A 387 -11.21 -8.57 -0.99
CA TRP A 387 -12.59 -8.07 -1.11
C TRP A 387 -12.89 -6.96 -0.12
N ALA A 388 -12.36 -7.07 1.11
CA ALA A 388 -12.51 -5.99 2.08
C ALA A 388 -11.79 -4.70 1.63
N ILE A 389 -10.58 -4.83 1.06
CA ILE A 389 -9.87 -3.69 0.43
C ILE A 389 -10.72 -3.13 -0.71
N GLY A 390 -11.13 -3.98 -1.67
CA GLY A 390 -11.86 -3.53 -2.86
C GLY A 390 -13.18 -2.83 -2.55
N VAL A 391 -13.98 -3.38 -1.64
CA VAL A 391 -15.26 -2.77 -1.25
C VAL A 391 -15.04 -1.46 -0.46
N SER A 392 -14.08 -1.42 0.46
CA SER A 392 -13.76 -0.17 1.19
C SER A 392 -13.23 0.93 0.24
N ALA A 393 -12.42 0.56 -0.75
CA ALA A 393 -11.92 1.47 -1.77
C ALA A 393 -13.03 2.02 -2.67
N LEU A 394 -13.98 1.16 -3.07
CA LEU A 394 -15.13 1.58 -3.86
C LEU A 394 -16.04 2.55 -3.07
N LEU A 395 -16.33 2.23 -1.80
CA LEU A 395 -17.10 3.12 -0.94
C LEU A 395 -16.40 4.47 -0.72
N PHE A 396 -15.07 4.44 -0.54
CA PHE A 396 -14.26 5.64 -0.47
C PHE A 396 -14.40 6.50 -1.73
N GLY A 397 -14.30 5.90 -2.92
CA GLY A 397 -14.45 6.67 -4.16
C GLY A 397 -15.87 7.18 -4.41
N VAL A 398 -16.90 6.39 -4.08
CA VAL A 398 -18.31 6.83 -4.19
C VAL A 398 -18.58 8.04 -3.30
N ALA A 399 -17.99 8.09 -2.10
CA ALA A 399 -18.11 9.25 -1.21
C ALA A 399 -17.49 10.53 -1.79
N HIS A 400 -16.61 10.41 -2.78
CA HIS A 400 -15.96 11.54 -3.45
C HIS A 400 -16.69 12.00 -4.72
N VAL A 401 -17.75 11.31 -5.17
CA VAL A 401 -18.49 11.66 -6.42
C VAL A 401 -19.02 13.09 -6.39
N VAL A 402 -19.42 13.60 -5.23
CA VAL A 402 -19.95 14.97 -5.09
C VAL A 402 -18.86 16.03 -5.29
N VAL A 403 -17.61 15.70 -4.98
CA VAL A 403 -16.47 16.63 -5.05
C VAL A 403 -15.66 16.44 -6.34
N PHE A 404 -15.53 15.20 -6.79
CA PHE A 404 -14.69 14.78 -7.92
C PHE A 404 -15.46 13.85 -8.87
N PRO A 405 -16.55 14.32 -9.52
CA PRO A 405 -17.41 13.47 -10.34
C PRO A 405 -16.66 12.83 -11.52
N MET A 406 -15.69 13.53 -12.12
CA MET A 406 -14.91 12.99 -13.24
C MET A 406 -13.70 12.17 -12.76
N SER A 407 -13.17 12.46 -11.57
CA SER A 407 -11.97 11.79 -11.02
C SER A 407 -12.28 10.67 -10.02
N VAL A 408 -13.52 10.15 -9.98
CA VAL A 408 -13.94 9.08 -9.06
C VAL A 408 -13.02 7.86 -9.17
N TYR A 409 -12.63 7.44 -10.37
CA TYR A 409 -11.75 6.28 -10.54
C TYR A 409 -10.41 6.49 -9.83
N GLN A 410 -9.87 7.71 -9.82
CA GLN A 410 -8.62 8.03 -9.11
C GLN A 410 -8.80 7.86 -7.61
N THR A 411 -9.89 8.37 -7.05
CA THR A 411 -10.19 8.20 -5.61
C THR A 411 -10.37 6.73 -5.22
N VAL A 412 -10.97 5.89 -6.09
CA VAL A 412 -11.03 4.44 -5.88
C VAL A 412 -9.62 3.81 -5.87
N LEU A 413 -8.75 4.19 -6.81
CA LEU A 413 -7.36 3.70 -6.86
C LEU A 413 -6.57 4.10 -5.60
N LEU A 414 -6.77 5.32 -5.10
CA LEU A 414 -6.21 5.76 -3.82
C LEU A 414 -6.74 4.92 -2.66
N GLY A 415 -8.05 4.69 -2.62
CA GLY A 415 -8.68 3.84 -1.63
C GLY A 415 -8.12 2.41 -1.61
N LEU A 416 -7.76 1.86 -2.78
CA LEU A 416 -7.10 0.56 -2.88
C LEU A 416 -5.70 0.60 -2.24
N SER A 417 -4.91 1.61 -2.56
CA SER A 417 -3.55 1.79 -2.01
C SER A 417 -3.58 1.99 -0.50
N PHE A 418 -4.49 2.83 0.02
CA PHE A 418 -4.66 3.05 1.46
C PHE A 418 -5.12 1.76 2.15
N GLY A 419 -6.06 1.02 1.56
CA GLY A 419 -6.47 -0.28 2.09
C GLY A 419 -5.34 -1.33 2.10
N ILE A 420 -4.42 -1.30 1.13
CA ILE A 420 -3.20 -2.12 1.13
C ILE A 420 -2.23 -1.66 2.23
N ALA A 421 -2.04 -0.35 2.39
CA ALA A 421 -1.21 0.22 3.45
C ALA A 421 -1.71 -0.22 4.83
N TYR A 422 -3.03 -0.17 5.06
CA TYR A 422 -3.68 -0.63 6.28
C TYR A 422 -3.38 -2.11 6.59
N GLU A 423 -3.48 -3.00 5.59
CA GLU A 423 -3.21 -4.43 5.81
C GLU A 423 -1.72 -4.75 6.03
N ARG A 424 -0.82 -3.86 5.63
CA ARG A 424 0.64 -4.08 5.71
C ARG A 424 1.30 -3.39 6.90
N GLY A 425 0.80 -2.22 7.29
CA GLY A 425 1.40 -1.38 8.33
C GLY A 425 0.38 -0.78 9.30
N GLY A 426 -0.88 -1.22 9.25
CA GLY A 426 -1.94 -0.73 10.11
C GLY A 426 -2.40 0.69 9.75
N ILE A 427 -3.18 1.29 10.65
CA ILE A 427 -3.81 2.59 10.41
C ILE A 427 -2.79 3.70 10.17
N LEU A 428 -1.64 3.67 10.84
CA LEU A 428 -0.59 4.68 10.68
C LEU A 428 0.01 4.65 9.27
N ALA A 429 0.21 3.47 8.69
CA ALA A 429 0.71 3.38 7.32
C ALA A 429 -0.28 3.92 6.30
N SER A 430 -1.57 3.64 6.51
CA SER A 430 -2.66 4.20 5.68
C SER A 430 -2.72 5.71 5.79
N LEU A 431 -2.65 6.22 7.03
CA LEU A 431 -2.63 7.64 7.33
C LEU A 431 -1.45 8.35 6.67
N TRP A 432 -0.23 7.80 6.80
CA TRP A 432 0.95 8.36 6.11
C TRP A 432 0.77 8.40 4.60
N ALA A 433 0.29 7.31 3.99
CA ALA A 433 0.06 7.27 2.55
C ALA A 433 -0.93 8.35 2.10
N HIS A 434 -2.02 8.52 2.85
CA HIS A 434 -3.07 9.49 2.54
C HIS A 434 -2.61 10.93 2.77
N MET A 435 -2.02 11.24 3.93
CA MET A 435 -1.51 12.57 4.22
C MET A 435 -0.46 13.00 3.21
N LEU A 436 0.50 12.13 2.88
CA LEU A 436 1.53 12.44 1.89
C LEU A 436 0.92 12.68 0.51
N TRP A 437 -0.15 11.96 0.14
CA TRP A 437 -0.88 12.22 -1.10
C TRP A 437 -1.54 13.60 -1.13
N ASN A 438 -2.16 14.03 -0.03
CA ASN A 438 -2.81 15.33 0.01
C ASN A 438 -1.79 16.48 0.09
N LEU A 439 -0.71 16.30 0.85
CA LEU A 439 0.42 17.23 0.87
C LEU A 439 1.04 17.35 -0.51
N TRP A 440 1.16 16.24 -1.23
CA TRP A 440 1.65 16.22 -2.59
C TRP A 440 0.82 17.05 -3.56
N LEU A 441 -0.51 16.88 -3.53
CA LEU A 441 -1.42 17.67 -4.37
C LEU A 441 -1.34 19.18 -4.12
N SER A 442 -0.76 19.61 -2.99
CA SER A 442 -0.67 21.02 -2.61
C SER A 442 0.63 21.70 -3.09
N ILE A 443 1.59 20.93 -3.63
CA ILE A 443 2.88 21.40 -4.16
C ILE A 443 2.76 21.61 -5.66
#